data_AF-A0A8J5J9Z3-F1
#
_entry.id   AF-A0A8J5J9Z3-F1
#
_cell.length_a   1.000
_cell.length_b   1.000
_cell.length_c   1.000
_cell.angle_alpha   90.00
_cell.angle_beta   90.00
_cell.angle_gamma   90.00
#
_symmetry.space_group_name_H-M   'P 1'
#
loop_
_entity.id
_entity.type
_entity.pdbx_description
1 polymer ?
#
loop_
_entity_poly.entity_id
_entity_poly.type
_entity_poly.pdbx_seq_one_letter_code
_entity_poly.pdbx_strand_id
1 'polypeptide(L)'
;MCARVELQSQSRYLLLPPQTLPDGKKDSSLNALTNADFIGLLGTIPFFANLPKDKLAVLTEMSTIRVYPSNSVIFREDEGISTQMFVTLAGFVEVTSSRATGPLATLEAGSFFGEMSLLINIPRAATVKALESCMLMSIEKKAFHSLLDQCPDVRLGVNKLLKERLLLKAILSGVLPFFDSIPSERMIRFSRELDIEDQVHKGDVVLRQQDENDPQEAKFVFVVYGAVEITSNHRKTSTFGHENTVFLTPGCYLGPFTFERMNVSTGKAFARSSAVLLTCSFKKVSELFEEYPAAGAAANIAWFGERCDFASVLRHGVLTQRFQTFLESEHSDENYLFFMEIEKFRVIEDDSERRVASNHIRERYIQSDAPKEVNLPAGIRDGILEKMDRLSPTGVMETTFFDEACDEIMRLMVKDSFPRFKKSLHFQNIVDTLDPHTNRKGSRLVAACHHFRDSLQVLRPGHVDMKHMQLERMMSTIQKSQARRNGPSGLTTPQ
;
A
#
# COMPACT_ATOMS: atom_id res chain seq x y z
N MET A 1 3.53 -35.88 -23.05
CA MET A 1 3.75 -35.87 -24.51
C MET A 1 3.78 -34.42 -24.97
N CYS A 2 4.98 -33.84 -25.03
CA CYS A 2 5.21 -32.51 -25.60
C CYS A 2 5.14 -32.61 -27.12
N ALA A 3 4.15 -31.98 -27.75
CA ALA A 3 4.20 -31.71 -29.18
C ALA A 3 5.13 -30.50 -29.39
N ARG A 4 6.37 -30.79 -29.74
CA ARG A 4 7.37 -29.82 -30.21
C ARG A 4 7.00 -29.50 -31.66
N VAL A 5 6.53 -28.29 -31.94
CA VAL A 5 6.33 -27.82 -33.32
C VAL A 5 7.49 -26.90 -33.66
N GLU A 6 8.33 -27.36 -34.60
CA GLU A 6 9.43 -26.59 -35.17
C GLU A 6 8.90 -25.39 -35.95
N LEU A 7 9.37 -24.20 -35.57
CA LEU A 7 9.11 -22.95 -36.28
C LEU A 7 9.99 -22.91 -37.53
N GLN A 8 9.41 -23.22 -38.70
CA GLN A 8 9.99 -22.79 -39.96
C GLN A 8 9.75 -21.29 -40.15
N SER A 9 10.86 -20.60 -40.33
CA SER A 9 10.97 -19.22 -40.77
C SER A 9 10.09 -18.96 -42.00
N GLN A 10 9.08 -18.10 -41.85
CA GLN A 10 8.75 -17.02 -42.78
C GLN A 10 7.52 -16.27 -42.28
N SER A 11 7.64 -14.95 -42.21
CA SER A 11 6.60 -13.99 -41.89
C SER A 11 5.31 -14.25 -42.68
N ARG A 12 4.19 -14.50 -41.99
CA ARG A 12 2.84 -14.03 -42.33
C ARG A 12 1.81 -14.49 -41.31
N TYR A 13 0.97 -13.54 -40.92
CA TYR A 13 -0.26 -13.63 -40.13
C TYR A 13 -0.91 -15.01 -40.11
N LEU A 14 -1.30 -15.47 -38.92
CA LEU A 14 -2.17 -16.63 -38.76
C LEU A 14 -3.58 -16.24 -39.25
N LEU A 15 -3.78 -16.29 -40.57
CA LEU A 15 -5.09 -16.28 -41.19
C LEU A 15 -5.69 -17.67 -40.97
N LEU A 16 -6.82 -17.76 -40.26
CA LEU A 16 -7.67 -18.93 -40.39
C LEU A 16 -7.93 -19.14 -41.90
N PRO A 17 -7.78 -20.36 -42.45
CA PRO A 17 -8.09 -20.61 -43.85
C PRO A 17 -9.58 -20.26 -44.08
N PRO A 18 -9.92 -19.55 -45.17
CA PRO A 18 -11.30 -19.18 -45.44
C PRO A 18 -12.12 -20.46 -45.64
N GLN A 19 -13.13 -20.67 -44.79
CA GLN A 19 -14.08 -21.75 -45.02
C GLN A 19 -14.96 -21.39 -46.22
N THR A 20 -14.98 -22.26 -47.22
CA THR A 20 -15.89 -22.15 -48.35
C THR A 20 -17.31 -22.41 -47.87
N LEU A 21 -18.17 -21.39 -47.95
CA LEU A 21 -19.62 -21.59 -47.84
C LEU A 21 -20.13 -22.43 -49.04
N PRO A 22 -21.24 -23.15 -48.90
CA PRO A 22 -21.76 -24.10 -49.90
C PRO A 22 -21.99 -23.53 -51.32
N ASP A 23 -22.04 -22.19 -51.46
CA ASP A 23 -22.38 -21.52 -52.72
C ASP A 23 -21.18 -20.89 -53.46
N GLY A 24 -19.93 -21.25 -53.10
CA GLY A 24 -18.73 -20.85 -53.87
C GLY A 24 -18.41 -19.34 -53.86
N LYS A 25 -19.18 -18.51 -53.16
CA LYS A 25 -18.82 -17.12 -52.86
C LYS A 25 -17.82 -17.10 -51.71
N LYS A 26 -16.65 -16.51 -51.92
CA LYS A 26 -15.74 -16.15 -50.84
C LYS A 26 -16.45 -15.11 -49.97
N ASP A 27 -16.74 -15.47 -48.74
CA ASP A 27 -17.18 -14.51 -47.75
C ASP A 27 -16.04 -13.52 -47.49
N SER A 28 -16.18 -12.30 -48.01
CA SER A 28 -15.23 -11.20 -47.83
C SER A 28 -15.52 -10.40 -46.56
N SER A 29 -16.52 -10.81 -45.76
CA SER A 29 -16.87 -10.16 -44.50
C SER A 29 -16.08 -10.68 -43.28
N LEU A 30 -15.31 -11.77 -43.44
CA LEU A 30 -14.29 -12.19 -42.48
C LEU A 30 -13.01 -11.39 -42.71
N ASN A 31 -13.05 -10.11 -42.31
CA ASN A 31 -11.92 -9.19 -42.37
C ASN A 31 -10.73 -9.76 -41.58
N ALA A 32 -9.68 -10.16 -42.32
CA ALA A 32 -8.35 -10.29 -41.75
C ALA A 32 -7.92 -8.92 -41.21
N LEU A 33 -7.67 -8.82 -39.90
CA LEU A 33 -7.09 -7.62 -39.30
C LEU A 33 -5.80 -7.25 -40.04
N THR A 34 -5.73 -6.03 -40.54
CA THR A 34 -4.59 -5.48 -41.28
C THR A 34 -3.61 -4.78 -40.33
N ASN A 35 -2.39 -4.50 -40.82
CA ASN A 35 -1.45 -3.65 -40.09
C ASN A 35 -2.02 -2.27 -39.77
N ALA A 36 -2.85 -1.70 -40.65
CA ALA A 36 -3.51 -0.42 -40.41
C ALA A 36 -4.50 -0.51 -39.23
N ASP A 37 -5.22 -1.64 -39.11
CA ASP A 37 -6.13 -1.88 -37.99
C ASP A 37 -5.36 -2.00 -36.67
N PHE A 38 -4.22 -2.70 -36.65
CA PHE A 38 -3.37 -2.80 -35.46
C PHE A 38 -2.71 -1.47 -35.08
N ILE A 39 -2.28 -0.66 -36.05
CA ILE A 39 -1.79 0.70 -35.79
C ILE A 39 -2.91 1.55 -35.18
N GLY A 40 -4.14 1.44 -35.73
CA GLY A 40 -5.32 2.11 -35.19
C GLY A 40 -5.61 1.69 -33.76
N LEU A 41 -5.59 0.38 -33.50
CA LEU A 41 -5.85 -0.20 -32.18
C LEU A 41 -4.77 0.18 -31.17
N LEU A 42 -3.48 0.14 -31.54
CA LEU A 42 -2.42 0.65 -30.67
C LEU A 42 -2.60 2.15 -30.40
N GLY A 43 -3.02 2.92 -31.40
CA GLY A 43 -3.29 4.35 -31.25
C GLY A 43 -4.44 4.68 -30.28
N THR A 44 -5.37 3.76 -30.00
CA THR A 44 -6.42 3.99 -28.99
C THR A 44 -5.95 3.70 -27.57
N ILE A 45 -4.81 3.02 -27.41
CA ILE A 45 -4.27 2.67 -26.11
C ILE A 45 -3.63 3.91 -25.48
N PRO A 46 -4.06 4.36 -24.27
CA PRO A 46 -3.57 5.59 -23.67
C PRO A 46 -2.04 5.68 -23.58
N PHE A 47 -1.38 4.54 -23.39
CA PHE A 47 0.07 4.45 -23.33
C PHE A 47 0.76 4.72 -24.69
N PHE A 48 0.14 4.35 -25.81
CA PHE A 48 0.68 4.51 -27.17
C PHE A 48 0.02 5.65 -27.96
N ALA A 49 -1.04 6.27 -27.42
CA ALA A 49 -1.88 7.24 -28.14
C ALA A 49 -1.13 8.48 -28.66
N ASN A 50 -0.05 8.88 -27.98
CA ASN A 50 0.77 10.02 -28.36
C ASN A 50 1.94 9.66 -29.30
N LEU A 51 2.06 8.39 -29.71
CA LEU A 51 3.12 7.99 -30.63
C LEU A 51 2.77 8.36 -32.08
N PRO A 52 3.76 8.89 -32.83
CA PRO A 52 3.63 9.05 -34.27
C PRO A 52 3.28 7.72 -34.98
N LYS A 53 2.47 7.79 -36.04
CA LYS A 53 1.98 6.60 -36.76
C LYS A 53 3.10 5.74 -37.34
N ASP A 54 4.22 6.34 -37.73
CA ASP A 54 5.41 5.61 -38.19
C ASP A 54 6.03 4.77 -37.07
N LYS A 55 6.03 5.25 -35.82
CA LYS A 55 6.50 4.49 -34.65
C LYS A 55 5.57 3.35 -34.29
N LEU A 56 4.25 3.59 -34.37
CA LEU A 56 3.25 2.54 -34.20
C LEU A 56 3.38 1.46 -35.28
N ALA A 57 3.68 1.84 -36.52
CA ALA A 57 3.93 0.88 -37.60
C ALA A 57 5.14 -0.02 -37.30
N VAL A 58 6.25 0.56 -36.84
CA VAL A 58 7.45 -0.20 -36.44
C VAL A 58 7.15 -1.17 -35.29
N LEU A 59 6.38 -0.75 -34.29
CA LEU A 59 5.96 -1.65 -33.20
C LEU A 59 5.10 -2.80 -33.72
N THR A 60 4.11 -2.51 -34.56
CA THR A 60 3.22 -3.51 -35.14
C THR A 60 4.02 -4.53 -35.97
N GLU A 61 4.93 -4.08 -36.83
CA GLU A 61 5.78 -4.95 -37.66
C GLU A 61 6.68 -5.87 -36.84
N MET A 62 7.12 -5.42 -35.67
CA MET A 62 8.00 -6.15 -34.77
C MET A 62 7.25 -6.87 -33.65
N SER A 63 5.93 -7.01 -33.78
CA SER A 63 5.06 -7.68 -32.82
C SER A 63 4.44 -8.95 -33.39
N THR A 64 3.99 -9.84 -32.52
CA THR A 64 3.25 -11.05 -32.91
C THR A 64 1.91 -11.10 -32.20
N ILE A 65 0.85 -11.40 -32.94
CA ILE A 65 -0.48 -11.61 -32.35
C ILE A 65 -0.57 -13.03 -31.82
N ARG A 66 -1.06 -13.16 -30.59
CA ARG A 66 -1.29 -14.43 -29.92
C ARG A 66 -2.71 -14.48 -29.36
N VAL A 67 -3.36 -15.63 -29.52
CA VAL A 67 -4.68 -15.88 -28.97
C VAL A 67 -4.55 -16.88 -27.84
N TYR A 68 -5.11 -16.54 -26.69
CA TYR A 68 -5.08 -17.34 -25.49
C TYR A 68 -6.52 -17.71 -25.11
N PRO A 69 -6.87 -19.00 -24.99
CA PRO A 69 -8.21 -19.40 -24.57
C PRO A 69 -8.45 -19.02 -23.10
N SER A 70 -9.73 -18.95 -22.70
CA SER A 70 -10.10 -18.74 -21.30
C SER A 70 -9.39 -19.74 -20.38
N ASN A 71 -9.00 -19.26 -19.20
CA ASN A 71 -8.26 -19.98 -18.17
C ASN A 71 -6.81 -20.38 -18.50
N SER A 72 -6.30 -20.03 -19.68
CA SER A 72 -4.89 -20.27 -19.99
C SER A 72 -3.97 -19.33 -19.18
N VAL A 73 -2.84 -19.87 -18.73
CA VAL A 73 -1.78 -19.08 -18.09
C VAL A 73 -0.85 -18.56 -19.17
N ILE A 74 -0.68 -17.24 -19.26
CA ILE A 74 0.21 -16.60 -20.23
C ILE A 74 1.67 -16.77 -19.77
N PHE A 75 1.93 -16.49 -18.50
CA PHE A 75 3.18 -16.82 -17.79
C PHE A 75 2.94 -16.84 -16.28
N ARG A 76 3.84 -17.49 -15.53
CA ARG A 76 3.79 -17.59 -14.07
C ARG A 76 4.75 -16.62 -13.39
N GLU A 77 4.43 -16.27 -12.14
CA GLU A 77 5.38 -15.58 -11.26
C GLU A 77 6.67 -16.41 -11.14
N ASP A 78 7.81 -15.72 -11.08
CA ASP A 78 9.16 -16.29 -11.02
C ASP A 78 9.55 -17.16 -12.23
N GLU A 79 8.76 -17.16 -13.30
CA GLU A 79 9.06 -17.84 -14.56
C GLU A 79 10.16 -17.09 -15.35
N GLY A 80 11.41 -17.17 -14.86
CA GLY A 80 12.61 -16.73 -15.57
C GLY A 80 12.60 -15.28 -16.09
N ILE A 81 13.74 -14.85 -16.60
CA ILE A 81 13.82 -13.56 -17.30
C ILE A 81 13.30 -13.73 -18.72
N SER A 82 12.43 -12.83 -19.16
CA SER A 82 11.81 -12.84 -20.47
C SER A 82 12.20 -11.62 -21.29
N THR A 83 12.28 -11.81 -22.61
CA THR A 83 12.50 -10.74 -23.59
C THR A 83 11.19 -10.26 -24.23
N GLN A 84 10.04 -10.68 -23.73
CA GLN A 84 8.73 -10.36 -24.33
C GLN A 84 7.80 -9.70 -23.31
N MET A 85 7.08 -8.67 -23.76
CA MET A 85 5.92 -8.09 -23.07
C MET A 85 4.66 -8.25 -23.92
N PHE A 86 3.50 -8.02 -23.31
CA PHE A 86 2.21 -8.17 -23.98
C PHE A 86 1.36 -6.92 -23.84
N VAL A 87 0.59 -6.65 -24.88
CA VAL A 87 -0.48 -5.64 -24.90
C VAL A 87 -1.80 -6.39 -25.12
N THR A 88 -2.79 -6.14 -24.26
CA THR A 88 -4.13 -6.71 -24.38
C THR A 88 -4.87 -5.97 -25.48
N LEU A 89 -5.19 -6.65 -26.58
CA LEU A 89 -5.96 -6.09 -27.69
C LEU A 89 -7.46 -6.34 -27.52
N ALA A 90 -7.81 -7.52 -26.98
CA ALA A 90 -9.17 -7.89 -26.65
C ALA A 90 -9.18 -8.89 -25.48
N GLY A 91 -10.21 -8.79 -24.65
CA GLY A 91 -10.46 -9.66 -23.51
C GLY A 91 -9.88 -9.17 -22.18
N PHE A 92 -10.03 -9.99 -21.14
CA PHE A 92 -9.56 -9.71 -19.78
C PHE A 92 -8.51 -10.72 -19.31
N VAL A 93 -7.42 -10.20 -18.72
CA VAL A 93 -6.42 -11.02 -18.02
C VAL A 93 -6.35 -10.63 -16.55
N GLU A 94 -6.14 -11.61 -15.69
CA GLU A 94 -5.96 -11.45 -14.25
C GLU A 94 -4.48 -11.56 -13.90
N VAL A 95 -4.01 -10.67 -13.03
CA VAL A 95 -2.65 -10.64 -12.49
C VAL A 95 -2.69 -11.05 -11.02
N THR A 96 -1.94 -12.09 -10.65
CA THR A 96 -1.91 -12.63 -9.29
C THR A 96 -0.47 -12.81 -8.79
N SER A 97 -0.27 -12.74 -7.47
CA SER A 97 0.99 -13.11 -6.82
C SER A 97 0.70 -14.13 -5.72
N SER A 98 1.62 -15.07 -5.57
CA SER A 98 1.60 -16.08 -4.49
C SER A 98 1.59 -15.48 -3.08
N ARG A 99 2.06 -14.24 -2.94
CA ARG A 99 2.14 -13.52 -1.65
C ARG A 99 0.93 -12.63 -1.36
N ALA A 100 0.10 -12.37 -2.36
CA ALA A 100 -1.09 -11.54 -2.20
C ALA A 100 -2.33 -12.40 -1.88
N THR A 101 -3.26 -11.84 -1.12
CA THR A 101 -4.52 -12.52 -0.73
C THR A 101 -5.58 -12.53 -1.83
N GLY A 102 -5.38 -11.76 -2.90
CA GLY A 102 -6.27 -11.63 -4.05
C GLY A 102 -5.52 -11.19 -5.30
N PRO A 103 -6.24 -10.94 -6.42
CA PRO A 103 -5.61 -10.45 -7.63
C PRO A 103 -5.00 -9.07 -7.41
N LEU A 104 -3.80 -8.87 -7.97
CA LEU A 104 -3.12 -7.59 -7.98
C LEU A 104 -3.83 -6.60 -8.92
N ALA A 105 -4.36 -7.11 -10.04
CA ALA A 105 -5.12 -6.33 -11.02
C ALA A 105 -5.91 -7.25 -11.96
N THR A 106 -6.97 -6.71 -12.55
CA THR A 106 -7.60 -7.23 -13.77
C THR A 106 -7.35 -6.23 -14.88
N LEU A 107 -6.78 -6.69 -15.98
CA LEU A 107 -6.35 -5.88 -17.11
C LEU A 107 -7.26 -6.15 -18.31
N GLU A 108 -7.77 -5.08 -18.90
CA GLU A 108 -8.64 -5.13 -20.08
C GLU A 108 -7.92 -4.68 -21.35
N ALA A 109 -8.65 -4.61 -22.47
CA ALA A 109 -8.14 -4.08 -23.73
C ALA A 109 -7.51 -2.69 -23.55
N GLY A 110 -6.30 -2.50 -24.09
CA GLY A 110 -5.49 -1.31 -23.89
C GLY A 110 -4.51 -1.37 -22.72
N SER A 111 -4.58 -2.39 -21.88
CA SER A 111 -3.56 -2.62 -20.86
C SER A 111 -2.33 -3.34 -21.42
N PHE A 112 -1.19 -3.23 -20.74
CA PHE A 112 0.01 -4.01 -21.05
C PHE A 112 0.63 -4.61 -19.79
N PHE A 113 1.38 -5.69 -19.96
CA PHE A 113 2.01 -6.44 -18.87
C PHE A 113 3.26 -7.20 -19.32
N GLY A 114 4.08 -7.60 -18.34
CA GLY A 114 5.33 -8.31 -18.57
C GLY A 114 6.51 -7.39 -18.94
N GLU A 115 6.29 -6.08 -18.95
CA GLU A 115 7.29 -5.04 -19.21
C GLU A 115 8.44 -5.08 -18.19
N MET A 116 8.16 -5.44 -16.92
CA MET A 116 9.17 -5.45 -15.87
C MET A 116 10.31 -6.42 -16.21
N SER A 117 9.96 -7.62 -16.65
CA SER A 117 10.97 -8.63 -16.98
C SER A 117 11.84 -8.21 -18.17
N LEU A 118 11.22 -7.54 -19.13
CA LEU A 118 11.89 -7.04 -20.33
C LEU A 118 12.84 -5.88 -20.00
N LEU A 119 12.39 -4.92 -19.19
CA LEU A 119 13.05 -3.63 -18.95
C LEU A 119 14.10 -3.68 -17.85
N ILE A 120 13.74 -4.20 -16.68
CA ILE A 120 14.59 -4.21 -15.48
C ILE A 120 15.18 -5.60 -15.20
N ASN A 121 15.06 -6.51 -16.17
CA ASN A 121 15.72 -7.82 -16.18
C ASN A 121 15.43 -8.71 -14.95
N ILE A 122 14.22 -8.60 -14.41
CA ILE A 122 13.75 -9.47 -13.32
C ILE A 122 12.94 -10.65 -13.87
N PRO A 123 12.79 -11.75 -13.12
CA PRO A 123 11.82 -12.78 -13.44
C PRO A 123 10.40 -12.22 -13.55
N ARG A 124 9.48 -12.98 -14.16
CA ARG A 124 8.07 -12.58 -14.21
C ARG A 124 7.56 -12.24 -12.81
N ALA A 125 7.20 -10.97 -12.62
CA ALA A 125 6.91 -10.44 -11.30
C ALA A 125 5.56 -10.89 -10.72
N ALA A 126 4.69 -11.48 -11.54
CA ALA A 126 3.38 -11.97 -11.16
C ALA A 126 2.95 -13.05 -12.15
N THR A 127 1.96 -13.85 -11.79
CA THR A 127 1.28 -14.77 -12.71
C THR A 127 0.23 -13.99 -13.48
N VAL A 128 0.14 -14.21 -14.80
CA VAL A 128 -0.90 -13.63 -15.64
C VAL A 128 -1.71 -14.75 -16.30
N LYS A 129 -3.03 -14.70 -16.12
CA LYS A 129 -3.97 -15.71 -16.60
C LYS A 129 -5.10 -15.05 -17.39
N ALA A 130 -5.51 -15.65 -18.49
CA ALA A 130 -6.66 -15.19 -19.27
C ALA A 130 -7.96 -15.57 -18.52
N LEU A 131 -8.83 -14.60 -18.25
CA LEU A 131 -10.16 -14.84 -17.69
C LEU A 131 -11.13 -15.31 -18.77
N GLU A 132 -10.95 -14.82 -20.00
CA GLU A 132 -11.70 -15.21 -21.19
C GLU A 132 -10.79 -15.39 -22.39
N SER A 133 -11.35 -15.64 -23.58
CA SER A 133 -10.56 -15.69 -24.81
C SER A 133 -9.92 -14.32 -25.07
N CYS A 134 -8.59 -14.25 -25.03
CA CYS A 134 -7.84 -13.01 -25.13
C CYS A 134 -7.03 -12.96 -26.43
N MET A 135 -7.03 -11.80 -27.08
CA MET A 135 -6.10 -11.47 -28.15
C MET A 135 -5.02 -10.55 -27.58
N LEU A 136 -3.77 -10.99 -27.67
CA LEU A 136 -2.62 -10.28 -27.13
C LEU A 136 -1.63 -9.97 -28.25
N MET A 137 -1.04 -8.79 -28.21
CA MET A 137 0.13 -8.44 -29.02
C MET A 137 1.39 -8.64 -28.18
N SER A 138 2.24 -9.58 -28.58
CA SER A 138 3.55 -9.83 -27.98
C SER A 138 4.60 -8.95 -28.65
N ILE A 139 5.30 -8.14 -27.86
CA ILE A 139 6.35 -7.22 -28.30
C ILE A 139 7.69 -7.68 -27.75
N GLU A 140 8.69 -7.83 -28.63
CA GLU A 140 10.05 -8.24 -28.27
C GLU A 140 10.89 -7.09 -27.70
N LYS A 141 11.87 -7.44 -26.86
CA LYS A 141 12.79 -6.52 -26.19
C LYS A 141 13.44 -5.54 -27.16
N LYS A 142 13.97 -6.04 -28.28
CA LYS A 142 14.64 -5.22 -29.30
C LYS A 142 13.72 -4.14 -29.86
N ALA A 143 12.46 -4.48 -30.14
CA ALA A 143 11.47 -3.57 -30.69
C ALA A 143 11.10 -2.49 -29.66
N PHE A 144 10.85 -2.92 -28.43
CA PHE A 144 10.45 -2.01 -27.36
C PHE A 144 11.57 -1.05 -26.96
N HIS A 145 12.82 -1.54 -26.80
CA HIS A 145 13.95 -0.65 -26.51
C HIS A 145 14.18 0.36 -27.63
N SER A 146 14.13 -0.06 -28.90
CA SER A 146 14.23 0.84 -30.05
C SER A 146 13.19 1.96 -30.00
N LEU A 147 11.96 1.65 -29.57
CA LEU A 147 10.92 2.66 -29.33
C LEU A 147 11.30 3.61 -28.20
N LEU A 148 11.72 3.09 -27.04
CA LEU A 148 12.06 3.91 -25.87
C LEU A 148 13.25 4.85 -26.13
N ASP A 149 14.21 4.41 -26.95
CA ASP A 149 15.37 5.22 -27.35
C ASP A 149 14.97 6.36 -28.29
N GLN A 150 13.98 6.12 -29.17
CA GLN A 150 13.48 7.12 -30.12
C GLN A 150 12.42 8.05 -29.53
N CYS A 151 11.76 7.66 -28.43
CA CYS A 151 10.65 8.38 -27.83
C CYS A 151 10.85 8.57 -26.31
N PRO A 152 11.63 9.60 -25.89
CA PRO A 152 11.91 9.86 -24.48
C PRO A 152 10.67 10.03 -23.59
N ASP A 153 9.61 10.66 -24.11
CA ASP A 153 8.36 10.86 -23.36
C ASP A 153 7.68 9.53 -23.02
N VAL A 154 7.72 8.55 -23.93
CA VAL A 154 7.21 7.21 -23.68
C VAL A 154 8.07 6.50 -22.63
N ARG A 155 9.39 6.64 -22.69
CA ARG A 155 10.30 6.10 -21.65
C ARG A 155 10.00 6.68 -20.27
N LEU A 156 9.73 7.99 -20.17
CA LEU A 156 9.31 8.62 -18.92
C LEU A 156 7.98 8.02 -18.41
N GLY A 157 7.00 7.85 -19.29
CA GLY A 157 5.72 7.22 -18.97
C GLY A 157 5.87 5.77 -18.48
N VAL A 158 6.72 4.97 -19.14
CA VAL A 158 7.06 3.60 -18.73
C VAL A 158 7.71 3.57 -17.37
N ASN A 159 8.72 4.40 -17.15
CA ASN A 159 9.44 4.44 -15.88
C ASN A 159 8.52 4.81 -14.72
N LYS A 160 7.58 5.74 -14.94
CA LYS A 160 6.55 6.07 -13.97
C LYS A 160 5.65 4.86 -13.66
N LEU A 161 5.13 4.19 -14.68
CA LEU A 161 4.30 2.98 -14.51
C LEU A 161 5.07 1.84 -13.82
N LEU A 162 6.35 1.67 -14.14
CA LEU A 162 7.22 0.70 -13.46
C LEU A 162 7.31 0.99 -11.97
N LYS A 163 7.61 2.24 -11.57
CA LYS A 163 7.69 2.65 -10.16
C LYS A 163 6.38 2.36 -9.43
N GLU A 164 5.25 2.75 -10.02
CA GLU A 164 3.90 2.51 -9.46
C GLU A 164 3.64 1.01 -9.24
N ARG A 165 3.89 0.17 -10.25
CA ARG A 165 3.65 -1.27 -10.19
C ARG A 165 4.60 -2.00 -9.25
N LEU A 166 5.88 -1.62 -9.22
CA LEU A 166 6.88 -2.19 -8.30
C LEU A 166 6.51 -1.88 -6.84
N LEU A 167 6.12 -0.63 -6.56
CA LEU A 167 5.69 -0.20 -5.24
C LEU A 167 4.41 -0.95 -4.81
N LEU A 168 3.40 -1.00 -5.68
CA LEU A 168 2.15 -1.70 -5.40
C LEU A 168 2.38 -3.19 -5.15
N LYS A 169 3.26 -3.84 -5.91
CA LYS A 169 3.66 -5.23 -5.65
C LYS A 169 4.32 -5.37 -4.27
N ALA A 170 5.22 -4.46 -3.90
CA ALA A 170 5.91 -4.51 -2.60
C ALA A 170 4.93 -4.39 -1.41
N ILE A 171 3.89 -3.56 -1.55
CA ILE A 171 2.83 -3.41 -0.55
C ILE A 171 1.93 -4.65 -0.50
N LEU A 172 1.35 -5.04 -1.65
CA LEU A 172 0.37 -6.13 -1.72
C LEU A 172 0.96 -7.52 -1.43
N SER A 173 2.28 -7.68 -1.51
CA SER A 173 2.98 -8.91 -1.10
C SER A 173 3.22 -9.02 0.41
N GLY A 174 2.74 -8.06 1.20
CA GLY A 174 2.59 -8.18 2.66
C GLY A 174 3.86 -7.95 3.48
N VAL A 175 4.93 -7.41 2.89
CA VAL A 175 6.21 -7.17 3.58
C VAL A 175 6.38 -5.70 4.00
N LEU A 176 5.60 -4.78 3.41
CA LEU A 176 5.53 -3.37 3.79
C LEU A 176 4.16 -3.00 4.41
N PRO A 177 3.74 -3.64 5.52
CA PRO A 177 2.38 -3.52 6.04
C PRO A 177 2.04 -2.12 6.54
N PHE A 178 3.03 -1.29 6.87
CA PHE A 178 2.78 0.05 7.37
C PHE A 178 2.26 1.03 6.31
N PHE A 179 2.28 0.69 5.01
CA PHE A 179 1.63 1.51 3.99
C PHE A 179 0.14 1.18 3.77
N ASP A 180 -0.39 0.15 4.43
CA ASP A 180 -1.76 -0.33 4.22
C ASP A 180 -2.81 0.74 4.59
N SER A 181 -2.49 1.62 5.55
CA SER A 181 -3.37 2.72 5.95
C SER A 181 -3.30 3.94 5.02
N ILE A 182 -2.41 3.94 4.02
CA ILE A 182 -2.23 5.08 3.12
C ILE A 182 -3.09 4.88 1.86
N PRO A 183 -3.93 5.86 1.48
CA PRO A 183 -4.75 5.77 0.28
C PRO A 183 -3.94 5.55 -0.99
N SER A 184 -4.44 4.72 -1.91
CA SER A 184 -3.77 4.39 -3.16
C SER A 184 -3.41 5.61 -4.01
N GLU A 185 -4.25 6.65 -4.02
CA GLU A 185 -3.94 7.90 -4.73
C GLU A 185 -2.66 8.56 -4.21
N ARG A 186 -2.48 8.57 -2.88
CA ARG A 186 -1.27 9.12 -2.28
C ARG A 186 -0.06 8.26 -2.59
N MET A 187 -0.20 6.94 -2.54
CA MET A 187 0.89 6.01 -2.89
C MET A 187 1.31 6.16 -4.35
N ILE A 188 0.37 6.40 -5.27
CA ILE A 188 0.69 6.72 -6.67
C ILE A 188 1.49 8.02 -6.77
N ARG A 189 1.15 9.06 -6.00
CA ARG A 189 1.95 10.30 -5.96
C ARG A 189 3.35 10.04 -5.39
N PHE A 190 3.44 9.31 -4.28
CA PHE A 190 4.70 8.95 -3.64
C PHE A 190 5.62 8.14 -4.56
N SER A 191 5.06 7.26 -5.40
CA SER A 191 5.85 6.48 -6.37
C SER A 191 6.68 7.35 -7.33
N ARG A 192 6.27 8.61 -7.57
CA ARG A 192 6.99 9.57 -8.42
C ARG A 192 8.24 10.10 -7.75
N GLU A 193 8.29 10.02 -6.43
CA GLU A 193 9.41 10.46 -5.61
C GLU A 193 10.46 9.36 -5.42
N LEU A 194 10.15 8.13 -5.85
CA LEU A 194 11.04 6.98 -5.84
C LEU A 194 11.91 6.96 -7.10
N ASP A 195 13.10 6.39 -6.99
CA ASP A 195 13.98 6.05 -8.09
C ASP A 195 14.12 4.53 -8.22
N ILE A 196 14.39 4.05 -9.43
CA ILE A 196 14.66 2.63 -9.70
C ILE A 196 16.17 2.47 -9.83
N GLU A 197 16.75 1.61 -9.00
CA GLU A 197 18.12 1.12 -9.18
C GLU A 197 18.07 -0.33 -9.66
N ASP A 198 18.23 -0.53 -10.97
CA ASP A 198 18.12 -1.85 -11.64
C ASP A 198 19.48 -2.41 -12.11
N GLN A 199 20.57 -1.65 -11.93
CA GLN A 199 21.95 -2.06 -12.23
C GLN A 199 22.73 -2.48 -10.98
N VAL A 200 22.04 -3.08 -9.99
CA VAL A 200 22.66 -3.54 -8.76
C VAL A 200 23.16 -4.97 -8.96
N HIS A 201 24.47 -5.17 -8.84
CA HIS A 201 25.14 -6.45 -9.00
C HIS A 201 25.53 -7.05 -7.67
N LYS A 202 25.77 -8.37 -7.65
CA LYS A 202 26.29 -9.05 -6.46
C LYS A 202 27.59 -8.40 -5.99
N GLY A 203 27.66 -8.07 -4.71
CA GLY A 203 28.79 -7.42 -4.05
C GLY A 203 28.67 -5.90 -3.96
N ASP A 204 27.73 -5.29 -4.71
CA ASP A 204 27.52 -3.85 -4.66
C ASP A 204 27.01 -3.43 -3.28
N VAL A 205 27.49 -2.27 -2.82
CA VAL A 205 27.03 -1.70 -1.55
C VAL A 205 25.71 -0.99 -1.79
N VAL A 206 24.65 -1.52 -1.17
CA VAL A 206 23.28 -0.98 -1.29
C VAL A 206 23.06 0.17 -0.33
N LEU A 207 23.48 -0.01 0.92
CA LEU A 207 23.35 0.97 1.99
C LEU A 207 24.57 0.90 2.90
N ARG A 208 25.10 2.06 3.28
CA ARG A 208 26.12 2.18 4.34
C ARG A 208 25.43 2.72 5.57
N GLN A 209 25.78 2.21 6.74
CA GLN A 209 25.52 2.93 7.97
C GLN A 209 26.20 4.30 7.83
N GLN A 210 25.41 5.37 7.92
CA GLN A 210 25.95 6.72 7.89
C GLN A 210 26.54 7.01 9.28
N ASP A 211 27.77 7.50 9.32
CA ASP A 211 28.46 7.73 10.59
C ASP A 211 27.89 8.95 11.34
N GLU A 212 27.33 9.96 10.66
CA GLU A 212 26.85 11.20 11.34
C GLU A 212 26.08 12.19 10.42
N ASN A 213 25.45 11.74 9.33
CA ASN A 213 24.66 12.63 8.46
C ASN A 213 23.22 12.77 8.97
N ASP A 214 22.56 13.90 8.63
CA ASP A 214 21.14 14.13 8.89
C ASP A 214 20.31 12.89 8.50
N PRO A 215 19.64 12.22 9.47
CA PRO A 215 18.82 11.03 9.21
C PRO A 215 17.77 11.26 8.12
N GLN A 216 17.33 12.50 7.91
CA GLN A 216 16.36 12.86 6.88
C GLN A 216 16.92 12.70 5.46
N GLU A 217 18.22 12.95 5.26
CA GLU A 217 18.87 12.78 3.95
C GLU A 217 19.38 11.33 3.73
N ALA A 218 19.22 10.45 4.72
CA ALA A 218 19.61 9.06 4.58
C ALA A 218 18.81 8.36 3.47
N LYS A 219 19.47 7.47 2.73
CA LYS A 219 18.83 6.68 1.67
C LYS A 219 17.90 5.63 2.29
N PHE A 220 16.64 5.63 1.86
CA PHE A 220 15.68 4.56 2.12
C PHE A 220 15.57 3.66 0.88
N VAL A 221 15.52 2.35 1.09
CA VAL A 221 15.61 1.34 0.03
C VAL A 221 14.49 0.33 0.21
N PHE A 222 13.75 0.04 -0.85
CA PHE A 222 12.84 -1.09 -0.95
C PHE A 222 13.47 -2.14 -1.85
N VAL A 223 13.63 -3.36 -1.35
CA VAL A 223 14.13 -4.50 -2.13
C VAL A 223 12.97 -5.05 -2.94
N VAL A 224 12.96 -4.84 -4.26
CA VAL A 224 11.85 -5.32 -5.12
C VAL A 224 12.19 -6.64 -5.79
N TYR A 225 13.47 -6.84 -6.11
CA TYR A 225 13.98 -8.09 -6.63
C TYR A 225 15.40 -8.36 -6.13
N GLY A 226 15.80 -9.64 -6.12
CA GLY A 226 17.10 -10.08 -5.63
C GLY A 226 17.15 -10.22 -4.11
N ALA A 227 18.36 -10.35 -3.58
CA ALA A 227 18.60 -10.42 -2.15
C ALA A 227 19.68 -9.42 -1.74
N VAL A 228 19.49 -8.81 -0.59
CA VAL A 228 20.48 -7.96 0.09
C VAL A 228 20.89 -8.66 1.38
N GLU A 229 22.16 -8.59 1.74
CA GLU A 229 22.67 -9.14 2.99
C GLU A 229 23.31 -8.05 3.84
N ILE A 230 23.06 -8.10 5.15
CA ILE A 230 23.74 -7.25 6.13
C ILE A 230 24.64 -8.18 6.93
N THR A 231 25.93 -7.87 6.96
CA THR A 231 26.92 -8.64 7.74
C THR A 231 27.37 -7.80 8.92
N SER A 232 27.34 -8.38 10.14
CA SER A 232 27.87 -7.74 11.34
C SER A 232 29.25 -8.29 11.69
N ASN A 233 30.22 -7.38 11.92
CA ASN A 233 31.57 -7.75 12.36
C ASN A 233 31.66 -8.10 13.85
N HIS A 234 30.58 -7.94 14.64
CA HIS A 234 30.61 -8.25 16.07
C HIS A 234 30.44 -9.76 16.34
N ARG A 235 31.57 -10.38 16.70
CA ARG A 235 31.69 -11.71 17.32
C ARG A 235 30.86 -11.79 18.61
N LYS A 236 29.80 -12.59 18.58
CA LYS A 236 29.60 -13.66 19.58
C LYS A 236 29.18 -14.91 18.82
N THR A 237 30.09 -15.86 18.74
CA THR A 237 29.79 -17.24 18.36
C THR A 237 28.68 -17.74 19.27
N SER A 238 27.47 -17.89 18.75
CA SER A 238 26.55 -18.86 19.35
C SER A 238 27.20 -20.23 19.18
N THR A 239 26.98 -21.12 20.14
CA THR A 239 27.47 -22.51 20.17
C THR A 239 27.01 -23.37 18.97
N PHE A 240 26.31 -22.78 18.00
CA PHE A 240 25.74 -23.43 16.82
C PHE A 240 26.03 -22.71 15.48
N GLY A 241 27.21 -22.07 15.34
CA GLY A 241 27.86 -21.88 14.04
C GLY A 241 27.03 -21.25 12.91
N HIS A 242 26.27 -20.19 13.18
CA HIS A 242 25.63 -19.39 12.12
C HIS A 242 26.29 -18.02 12.04
N GLU A 243 26.78 -17.67 10.85
CA GLU A 243 27.25 -16.32 10.52
C GLU A 243 26.16 -15.30 10.86
N ASN A 244 26.53 -14.17 11.49
CA ASN A 244 25.63 -13.06 11.84
C ASN A 244 25.25 -12.25 10.58
N THR A 245 24.64 -12.93 9.62
CA THR A 245 24.23 -12.38 8.32
C THR A 245 22.72 -12.42 8.22
N VAL A 246 22.10 -11.27 7.96
CA VAL A 246 20.66 -11.19 7.72
C VAL A 246 20.39 -10.97 6.25
N PHE A 247 19.53 -11.81 5.70
CA PHE A 247 19.08 -11.74 4.31
C PHE A 247 17.77 -10.98 4.22
N LEU A 248 17.76 -9.99 3.34
CA LEU A 248 16.61 -9.20 2.96
C LEU A 248 16.18 -9.66 1.57
N THR A 249 14.93 -10.11 1.49
CA THR A 249 14.32 -10.63 0.26
C THR A 249 13.37 -9.61 -0.36
N PRO A 250 12.83 -9.85 -1.56
CA PRO A 250 11.82 -8.97 -2.15
C PRO A 250 10.67 -8.67 -1.19
N GLY A 251 10.31 -7.38 -1.10
CA GLY A 251 9.37 -6.80 -0.15
C GLY A 251 10.04 -6.20 1.10
N CYS A 252 11.27 -6.58 1.45
CA CYS A 252 11.99 -5.97 2.57
C CYS A 252 12.43 -4.55 2.25
N TYR A 253 12.78 -3.78 3.28
CA TYR A 253 13.32 -2.44 3.14
C TYR A 253 14.58 -2.21 4.00
N LEU A 254 15.29 -1.14 3.70
CA LEU A 254 16.40 -0.61 4.49
C LEU A 254 16.24 0.91 4.63
N GLY A 255 16.76 1.47 5.72
CA GLY A 255 16.73 2.90 6.02
C GLY A 255 17.63 3.26 7.19
N PRO A 256 17.48 4.48 7.75
CA PRO A 256 18.36 4.98 8.82
C PRO A 256 18.43 4.05 10.03
N PHE A 257 17.30 3.47 10.44
CA PHE A 257 17.19 2.64 11.64
C PHE A 257 17.51 1.16 11.42
N THR A 258 17.83 0.74 10.18
CA THR A 258 18.07 -0.67 9.88
C THR A 258 19.23 -1.25 10.67
N PHE A 259 20.36 -0.56 10.77
CA PHE A 259 21.52 -1.09 11.49
C PHE A 259 21.30 -1.12 13.01
N GLU A 260 20.61 -0.11 13.56
CA GLU A 260 20.23 -0.07 14.97
C GLU A 260 19.27 -1.21 15.33
N ARG A 261 18.26 -1.46 14.49
CA ARG A 261 17.33 -2.59 14.66
C ARG A 261 18.09 -3.92 14.70
N MET A 262 19.09 -4.06 13.85
CA MET A 262 19.87 -5.30 13.70
C MET A 262 21.01 -5.41 14.71
N ASN A 263 21.16 -4.43 15.61
CA ASN A 263 22.22 -4.35 16.59
C ASN A 263 23.63 -4.46 15.94
N VAL A 264 23.81 -3.75 14.82
CA VAL A 264 25.07 -3.68 14.06
C VAL A 264 25.68 -2.29 14.24
N SER A 265 26.87 -2.22 14.81
CA SER A 265 27.57 -0.97 15.14
C SER A 265 28.26 -0.31 13.94
N THR A 266 28.77 -1.13 13.01
CA THR A 266 29.39 -0.71 11.74
C THR A 266 28.94 -1.68 10.65
N GLY A 267 27.89 -1.31 9.93
CA GLY A 267 27.22 -2.17 8.97
C GLY A 267 27.26 -1.63 7.54
N LYS A 268 27.48 -2.54 6.60
CA LYS A 268 27.17 -2.31 5.18
C LYS A 268 26.15 -3.36 4.76
N ALA A 269 25.16 -2.92 4.01
CA ALA A 269 24.25 -3.80 3.29
C ALA A 269 24.81 -4.01 1.88
N PHE A 270 24.96 -5.26 1.48
CA PHE A 270 25.49 -5.64 0.18
C PHE A 270 24.45 -6.40 -0.62
N ALA A 271 24.43 -6.21 -1.92
CA ALA A 271 23.64 -7.05 -2.80
C ALA A 271 24.25 -8.47 -2.82
N ARG A 272 23.47 -9.49 -2.44
CA ARG A 272 23.89 -10.90 -2.47
C ARG A 272 23.72 -11.51 -3.86
N SER A 273 22.81 -10.96 -4.65
CA SER A 273 22.54 -11.29 -6.05
C SER A 273 22.39 -10.00 -6.86
N SER A 274 22.22 -10.11 -8.17
CA SER A 274 21.62 -8.99 -8.91
C SER A 274 20.27 -8.63 -8.27
N ALA A 275 20.03 -7.33 -8.14
CA ALA A 275 18.88 -6.80 -7.42
C ALA A 275 18.25 -5.63 -8.18
N VAL A 276 16.96 -5.42 -7.93
CA VAL A 276 16.27 -4.19 -8.34
C VAL A 276 15.67 -3.57 -7.10
N LEU A 277 15.99 -2.29 -6.91
CA LEU A 277 15.61 -1.53 -5.72
C LEU A 277 14.75 -0.35 -6.13
N LEU A 278 13.80 0.01 -5.25
CA LEU A 278 13.22 1.36 -5.26
C LEU A 278 13.88 2.17 -4.15
N THR A 279 14.23 3.42 -4.42
CA THR A 279 14.98 4.23 -3.45
C THR A 279 14.45 5.65 -3.36
N CYS A 280 14.55 6.26 -2.18
CA CYS A 280 14.29 7.69 -1.97
C CYS A 280 15.09 8.20 -0.76
N SER A 281 15.03 9.50 -0.47
CA SER A 281 15.49 10.01 0.82
C SER A 281 14.49 9.65 1.92
N PHE A 282 15.00 9.44 3.13
CA PHE A 282 14.18 9.13 4.29
C PHE A 282 13.19 10.27 4.62
N LYS A 283 13.56 11.52 4.34
CA LYS A 283 12.69 12.69 4.43
C LYS A 283 11.35 12.50 3.75
N LYS A 284 11.35 11.99 2.51
CA LYS A 284 10.12 11.71 1.76
C LYS A 284 9.24 10.67 2.44
N VAL A 285 9.86 9.68 3.09
CA VAL A 285 9.14 8.66 3.88
C VAL A 285 8.62 9.26 5.19
N SER A 286 9.41 10.10 5.86
CA SER A 286 9.03 10.81 7.10
C SER A 286 7.84 11.74 6.86
N GLU A 287 7.87 12.56 5.81
CA GLU A 287 6.76 13.44 5.41
C GLU A 287 5.47 12.65 5.18
N LEU A 288 5.58 11.46 4.57
CA LEU A 288 4.44 10.56 4.36
C LEU A 288 3.91 9.99 5.68
N PHE A 289 4.76 9.73 6.67
CA PHE A 289 4.36 9.27 8.00
C PHE A 289 3.79 10.37 8.89
N GLU A 290 4.22 11.62 8.70
CA GLU A 290 3.61 12.79 9.33
C GLU A 290 2.19 13.02 8.79
N GLU A 291 1.98 12.86 7.48
CA GLU A 291 0.66 12.93 6.84
C GLU A 291 -0.25 11.77 7.26
N TYR A 292 0.31 10.57 7.47
CA TYR A 292 -0.41 9.37 7.88
C TYR A 292 0.18 8.76 9.17
N PRO A 293 -0.18 9.29 10.36
CA PRO A 293 0.46 8.88 11.60
C PRO A 293 0.28 7.42 11.99
N ALA A 294 -0.79 6.76 11.55
CA ALA A 294 -0.99 5.33 11.74
C ALA A 294 0.06 4.49 10.99
N ALA A 295 0.44 4.92 9.77
CA ALA A 295 1.52 4.32 9.01
C ALA A 295 2.87 4.54 9.70
N GLY A 296 3.13 5.77 10.15
CA GLY A 296 4.34 6.10 10.91
C GLY A 296 4.49 5.28 12.18
N ALA A 297 3.40 5.08 12.92
CA ALA A 297 3.35 4.24 14.10
C ALA A 297 3.65 2.77 13.79
N ALA A 298 3.02 2.22 12.74
CA ALA A 298 3.31 0.86 12.29
C ALA A 298 4.77 0.69 11.85
N ALA A 299 5.34 1.69 11.17
CA ALA A 299 6.76 1.70 10.80
C ALA A 299 7.68 1.75 12.03
N ASN A 300 7.39 2.61 13.02
CA ASN A 300 8.13 2.69 14.28
C ASN A 300 8.10 1.35 15.04
N ILE A 301 6.91 0.76 15.21
CA ILE A 301 6.75 -0.54 15.86
C ILE A 301 7.51 -1.62 15.11
N ALA A 302 7.44 -1.62 13.77
CA ALA A 302 8.26 -2.51 12.98
C ALA A 302 9.74 -2.27 13.31
N TRP A 303 10.28 -1.07 13.14
CA TRP A 303 11.71 -0.79 13.29
C TRP A 303 12.27 -1.09 14.68
N PHE A 304 11.52 -0.76 15.74
CA PHE A 304 12.04 -0.79 17.09
C PHE A 304 11.55 -1.99 17.91
N GLY A 305 10.51 -2.70 17.46
CA GLY A 305 9.95 -3.85 18.17
C GLY A 305 9.59 -3.50 19.61
N GLU A 306 10.15 -4.21 20.58
CA GLU A 306 9.96 -3.91 22.02
C GLU A 306 10.51 -2.53 22.46
N ARG A 307 11.36 -1.89 21.65
CA ARG A 307 11.88 -0.54 21.89
C ARG A 307 10.98 0.56 21.33
N CYS A 308 9.85 0.23 20.70
CA CYS A 308 8.93 1.23 20.16
C CYS A 308 8.41 2.17 21.24
N ASP A 309 8.06 3.39 20.83
CA ASP A 309 7.45 4.36 21.73
C ASP A 309 5.96 4.05 21.99
N PHE A 310 5.45 4.62 23.07
CA PHE A 310 4.07 4.41 23.48
C PHE A 310 3.07 5.12 22.56
N ALA A 311 3.44 6.28 22.01
CA ALA A 311 2.58 7.03 21.09
C ALA A 311 2.25 6.22 19.83
N SER A 312 3.20 5.43 19.34
CA SER A 312 3.04 4.52 18.20
C SER A 312 2.04 3.41 18.53
N VAL A 313 2.07 2.85 19.74
CA VAL A 313 1.06 1.88 20.18
C VAL A 313 -0.34 2.48 20.14
N LEU A 314 -0.51 3.72 20.61
CA LEU A 314 -1.80 4.41 20.61
C LEU A 314 -2.31 4.75 19.20
N ARG A 315 -1.40 4.93 18.22
CA ARG A 315 -1.73 5.29 16.83
C ARG A 315 -1.91 4.10 15.89
N HIS A 316 -1.49 2.89 16.27
CA HIS A 316 -1.55 1.70 15.41
C HIS A 316 -2.98 1.10 15.26
N GLY A 317 -3.93 1.49 16.12
CA GLY A 317 -5.31 1.00 16.08
C GLY A 317 -5.48 -0.39 16.69
N VAL A 318 -4.90 -1.43 16.06
CA VAL A 318 -4.99 -2.81 16.59
C VAL A 318 -4.27 -2.93 17.92
N LEU A 319 -3.03 -2.42 18.02
CA LEU A 319 -2.29 -2.43 19.27
C LEU A 319 -2.95 -1.54 20.34
N THR A 320 -3.59 -0.44 19.94
CA THR A 320 -4.41 0.40 20.84
C THR A 320 -5.55 -0.42 21.46
N GLN A 321 -6.30 -1.17 20.65
CA GLN A 321 -7.37 -2.04 21.16
C GLN A 321 -6.83 -3.12 22.09
N ARG A 322 -5.70 -3.74 21.73
CA ARG A 322 -5.06 -4.76 22.57
C ARG A 322 -4.55 -4.18 23.89
N PHE A 323 -4.04 -2.95 23.88
CA PHE A 323 -3.63 -2.24 25.08
C PHE A 323 -4.82 -1.94 25.98
N GLN A 324 -5.94 -1.48 25.41
CA GLN A 324 -7.18 -1.26 26.16
C GLN A 324 -7.67 -2.55 26.83
N THR A 325 -7.78 -3.65 26.09
CA THR A 325 -8.20 -4.95 26.65
C THR A 325 -7.26 -5.41 27.78
N PHE A 326 -5.96 -5.17 27.62
CA PHE A 326 -4.97 -5.48 28.65
C PHE A 326 -5.23 -4.66 29.93
N LEU A 327 -5.43 -3.34 29.83
CA LEU A 327 -5.72 -2.48 30.98
C LEU A 327 -7.02 -2.87 31.69
N GLU A 328 -8.08 -3.17 30.92
CA GLU A 328 -9.37 -3.63 31.45
C GLU A 328 -9.22 -4.94 32.24
N SER A 329 -8.39 -5.88 31.74
CA SER A 329 -8.14 -7.16 32.42
C SER A 329 -7.38 -7.01 33.74
N GLU A 330 -6.60 -5.94 33.88
CA GLU A 330 -5.89 -5.60 35.11
C GLU A 330 -6.64 -4.57 35.97
N HIS A 331 -7.88 -4.21 35.59
CA HIS A 331 -8.67 -3.17 36.24
C HIS A 331 -7.91 -1.84 36.42
N SER A 332 -7.15 -1.42 35.40
CA SER A 332 -6.28 -0.22 35.40
C SER A 332 -6.48 0.69 34.17
N ASP A 333 -7.71 0.76 33.68
CA ASP A 333 -8.12 1.47 32.47
C ASP A 333 -8.37 2.98 32.67
N GLU A 334 -8.45 3.46 33.91
CA GLU A 334 -8.78 4.84 34.26
C GLU A 334 -7.86 5.88 33.58
N ASN A 335 -6.55 5.62 33.55
CA ASN A 335 -5.57 6.52 32.95
C ASN A 335 -5.75 6.65 31.44
N TYR A 336 -6.04 5.54 30.75
CA TYR A 336 -6.31 5.55 29.30
C TYR A 336 -7.64 6.20 28.98
N LEU A 337 -8.70 5.90 29.76
CA LEU A 337 -10.01 6.52 29.59
C LEU A 337 -9.95 8.04 29.78
N PHE A 338 -9.23 8.51 30.81
CA PHE A 338 -9.00 9.93 31.04
C PHE A 338 -8.29 10.60 29.86
N PHE A 339 -7.20 10.00 29.37
CA PHE A 339 -6.48 10.48 28.19
C PHE A 339 -7.42 10.63 26.97
N MET A 340 -8.25 9.61 26.71
CA MET A 340 -9.20 9.64 25.59
C MET A 340 -10.29 10.70 25.76
N GLU A 341 -10.75 10.97 26.98
CA GLU A 341 -11.71 12.05 27.25
C GLU A 341 -11.08 13.43 27.03
N ILE A 342 -9.78 13.61 27.33
CA ILE A 342 -9.05 14.85 27.02
C ILE A 342 -8.90 15.02 25.50
N GLU A 343 -8.56 13.97 24.75
CA GLU A 343 -8.47 14.04 23.29
C GLU A 343 -9.82 14.43 22.66
N LYS A 344 -10.94 13.90 23.19
CA LYS A 344 -12.29 14.33 22.78
C LYS A 344 -12.55 15.79 23.15
N PHE A 345 -12.17 16.22 24.35
CA PHE A 345 -12.32 17.59 24.81
C PHE A 345 -11.59 18.60 23.92
N ARG A 346 -10.38 18.27 23.46
CA ARG A 346 -9.54 19.14 22.61
C ARG A 346 -10.18 19.49 21.27
N VAL A 347 -11.03 18.61 20.72
CA VAL A 347 -11.65 18.80 19.39
C VAL A 347 -13.05 19.43 19.45
N ILE A 348 -13.60 19.69 20.64
CA ILE A 348 -14.90 20.36 20.77
C ILE A 348 -14.75 21.81 20.33
N GLU A 349 -15.54 22.24 19.34
CA GLU A 349 -15.52 23.62 18.83
C GLU A 349 -16.39 24.57 19.66
N ASP A 350 -17.54 24.09 20.14
CA ASP A 350 -18.47 24.90 20.95
C ASP A 350 -18.00 25.03 22.41
N ASP A 351 -17.91 26.27 22.91
CA ASP A 351 -17.43 26.54 24.26
C ASP A 351 -18.38 26.01 25.35
N SER A 352 -19.70 26.04 25.12
CA SER A 352 -20.68 25.53 26.09
C SER A 352 -20.58 24.01 26.20
N GLU A 353 -20.53 23.30 25.08
CA GLU A 353 -20.30 21.85 25.06
C GLU A 353 -18.96 21.48 25.70
N ARG A 354 -17.91 22.27 25.43
CA ARG A 354 -16.58 22.05 26.03
C ARG A 354 -16.59 22.26 27.53
N ARG A 355 -17.34 23.23 28.05
CA ARG A 355 -17.54 23.36 29.51
C ARG A 355 -18.26 22.17 30.11
N VAL A 356 -19.31 21.67 29.46
CA VAL A 356 -20.00 20.46 29.92
C VAL A 356 -19.03 19.28 29.96
N ALA A 357 -18.22 19.09 28.92
CA ALA A 357 -17.18 18.06 28.89
C ALA A 357 -16.12 18.26 30.00
N SER A 358 -15.69 19.49 30.27
CA SER A 358 -14.74 19.77 31.36
C SER A 358 -15.29 19.38 32.73
N ASN A 359 -16.57 19.66 33.01
CA ASN A 359 -17.22 19.29 34.26
C ASN A 359 -17.36 17.77 34.36
N HIS A 360 -17.68 17.11 33.25
CA HIS A 360 -17.70 15.65 33.20
C HIS A 360 -16.32 15.04 33.49
N ILE A 361 -15.25 15.58 32.91
CA ILE A 361 -13.87 15.14 33.17
C ILE A 361 -13.53 15.34 34.65
N ARG A 362 -13.85 16.52 35.20
CA ARG A 362 -13.64 16.84 36.62
C ARG A 362 -14.33 15.82 37.53
N GLU A 363 -15.61 15.57 37.31
CA GLU A 363 -16.44 14.73 38.17
C GLU A 363 -16.06 13.25 38.10
N ARG A 364 -15.62 12.80 36.92
CA ARG A 364 -15.34 11.39 36.64
C ARG A 364 -13.92 10.96 36.98
N TYR A 365 -12.93 11.85 36.87
CA TYR A 365 -11.51 11.50 36.97
C TYR A 365 -10.68 12.35 37.94
N ILE A 366 -11.03 13.62 38.20
CA ILE A 366 -10.12 14.57 38.88
C ILE A 366 -10.49 14.83 40.34
N GLN A 367 -11.77 15.03 40.64
CA GLN A 367 -12.21 15.33 41.99
C GLN A 367 -11.93 14.16 42.94
N SER A 368 -11.76 14.44 44.23
CA SER A 368 -11.61 13.39 45.24
C SER A 368 -12.80 12.43 45.21
N ASP A 369 -12.51 11.13 45.35
CA ASP A 369 -13.51 10.05 45.32
C ASP A 369 -14.25 9.92 43.98
N ALA A 370 -13.66 10.43 42.90
CA ALA A 370 -14.20 10.25 41.56
C ALA A 370 -14.25 8.75 41.18
N PRO A 371 -15.29 8.30 40.45
CA PRO A 371 -15.50 6.87 40.17
C PRO A 371 -14.38 6.23 39.35
N LYS A 372 -13.62 7.02 38.58
CA LYS A 372 -12.43 6.62 37.83
C LYS A 372 -11.28 7.58 38.15
N GLU A 373 -11.11 7.93 39.43
CA GLU A 373 -10.06 8.85 39.88
C GLU A 373 -8.68 8.45 39.33
N VAL A 374 -8.00 9.38 38.66
CA VAL A 374 -6.65 9.18 38.14
C VAL A 374 -5.61 9.65 39.14
N ASN A 375 -4.44 8.99 39.16
CA ASN A 375 -3.38 9.32 40.09
C ASN A 375 -2.63 10.59 39.64
N LEU A 376 -3.00 11.75 40.19
CA LEU A 376 -2.35 13.03 39.91
C LEU A 376 -1.67 13.60 41.16
N PRO A 377 -0.50 14.25 41.02
CA PRO A 377 0.08 15.08 42.08
C PRO A 377 -0.92 16.14 42.54
N ALA A 378 -0.99 16.36 43.87
CA ALA A 378 -1.92 17.30 44.48
C ALA A 378 -1.86 18.70 43.83
N GLY A 379 -0.66 19.21 43.53
CA GLY A 379 -0.50 20.52 42.88
C GLY A 379 -1.19 20.63 41.51
N ILE A 380 -1.15 19.57 40.69
CA ILE A 380 -1.84 19.56 39.38
C ILE A 380 -3.35 19.47 39.59
N ARG A 381 -3.80 18.55 40.44
CA ARG A 381 -5.22 18.34 40.73
C ARG A 381 -5.87 19.60 41.31
N ASP A 382 -5.29 20.16 42.36
CA ASP A 382 -5.81 21.32 43.06
C ASP A 382 -5.75 22.56 42.14
N GLY A 383 -4.68 22.70 41.36
CA GLY A 383 -4.55 23.75 40.35
C GLY A 383 -5.64 23.70 39.27
N ILE A 384 -6.04 22.51 38.82
CA ILE A 384 -7.16 22.34 37.89
C ILE A 384 -8.47 22.77 38.53
N LEU A 385 -8.76 22.27 39.75
CA LEU A 385 -10.00 22.59 40.47
C LEU A 385 -10.13 24.10 40.72
N GLU A 386 -9.06 24.74 41.19
CA GLU A 386 -9.05 26.19 41.40
C GLU A 386 -9.25 26.98 40.10
N LYS A 387 -8.61 26.57 38.99
CA LYS A 387 -8.79 27.23 37.68
C LYS A 387 -10.24 27.10 37.19
N MET A 388 -10.85 25.93 37.36
CA MET A 388 -12.24 25.69 36.97
C MET A 388 -13.22 26.53 37.81
N ASP A 389 -13.00 26.63 39.13
CA ASP A 389 -13.86 27.39 40.04
C ASP A 389 -13.77 28.91 39.82
N ARG A 390 -12.60 29.39 39.39
CA ARG A 390 -12.37 30.81 39.07
C ARG A 390 -12.88 31.20 37.68
N LEU A 391 -13.17 30.23 36.82
CA LEU A 391 -13.60 30.50 35.45
C LEU A 391 -15.00 31.14 35.48
N SER A 392 -15.09 32.41 35.07
CA SER A 392 -16.38 33.11 35.01
C SER A 392 -17.30 32.46 33.96
N PRO A 393 -18.64 32.68 34.04
CA PRO A 393 -19.58 32.22 33.03
C PRO A 393 -19.28 32.73 31.60
N THR A 394 -18.42 33.74 31.47
CA THR A 394 -18.02 34.37 30.22
C THR A 394 -16.58 34.06 29.79
N GLY A 395 -15.76 33.44 30.65
CA GLY A 395 -14.34 33.20 30.37
C GLY A 395 -14.14 31.91 29.58
N VAL A 396 -13.53 31.96 28.39
CA VAL A 396 -13.43 30.82 27.45
C VAL A 396 -12.69 29.62 28.05
N MET A 397 -13.20 28.41 27.81
CA MET A 397 -12.52 27.17 28.18
C MET A 397 -11.51 26.78 27.10
N GLU A 398 -10.22 26.83 27.42
CA GLU A 398 -9.15 26.52 26.45
C GLU A 398 -9.10 25.02 26.11
N THR A 399 -8.74 24.68 24.86
CA THR A 399 -8.52 23.27 24.45
C THR A 399 -7.40 22.59 25.22
N THR A 400 -6.42 23.38 25.66
CA THR A 400 -5.19 22.93 26.34
C THR A 400 -5.34 22.91 27.87
N PHE A 401 -6.55 23.11 28.39
CA PHE A 401 -6.79 23.30 29.82
C PHE A 401 -6.27 22.15 30.70
N PHE A 402 -6.33 20.92 30.20
CA PHE A 402 -5.93 19.71 30.92
C PHE A 402 -4.54 19.18 30.51
N ASP A 403 -3.76 19.91 29.71
CA ASP A 403 -2.51 19.39 29.12
C ASP A 403 -1.51 18.91 30.17
N GLU A 404 -1.32 19.66 31.26
CA GLU A 404 -0.41 19.30 32.35
C GLU A 404 -0.80 17.96 33.02
N ALA A 405 -2.10 17.75 33.27
CA ALA A 405 -2.59 16.47 33.79
C ALA A 405 -2.50 15.35 32.76
N CYS A 406 -2.79 15.64 31.48
CA CYS A 406 -2.67 14.69 30.39
C CYS A 406 -1.24 14.16 30.27
N ASP A 407 -0.25 15.05 30.30
CA ASP A 407 1.16 14.72 30.21
C ASP A 407 1.62 13.87 31.40
N GLU A 408 1.15 14.18 32.62
CA GLU A 408 1.48 13.40 33.81
C GLU A 408 0.87 12.00 33.76
N ILE A 409 -0.40 11.85 33.35
CA ILE A 409 -1.04 10.54 33.18
C ILE A 409 -0.38 9.72 32.07
N MET A 410 -0.01 10.35 30.95
CA MET A 410 0.79 9.72 29.91
C MET A 410 2.13 9.21 30.45
N ARG A 411 2.82 10.02 31.26
CA ARG A 411 4.08 9.63 31.92
C ARG A 411 3.89 8.43 32.86
N LEU A 412 2.78 8.37 33.59
CA LEU A 412 2.46 7.23 34.46
C LEU A 412 2.22 5.95 33.65
N MET A 413 1.41 6.02 32.59
CA MET A 413 1.19 4.86 31.71
C MET A 413 2.50 4.36 31.09
N VAL A 414 3.37 5.26 30.64
CA VAL A 414 4.69 4.91 30.07
C VAL A 414 5.61 4.25 31.10
N LYS A 415 5.52 4.66 32.37
CA LYS A 415 6.38 4.14 33.45
C LYS A 415 5.88 2.80 34.02
N ASP A 416 4.57 2.56 33.99
CA ASP A 416 3.96 1.45 34.71
C ASP A 416 3.22 0.44 33.81
N SER A 417 2.11 0.84 33.17
CA SER A 417 1.29 -0.08 32.38
C SER A 417 1.96 -0.51 31.07
N PHE A 418 2.67 0.39 30.40
CA PHE A 418 3.28 0.11 29.09
C PHE A 418 4.40 -0.94 29.15
N PRO A 419 5.37 -0.90 30.10
CA PRO A 419 6.36 -1.96 30.24
C PRO A 419 5.74 -3.34 30.54
N ARG A 420 4.62 -3.39 31.27
CA ARG A 420 3.86 -4.63 31.51
C ARG A 420 3.16 -5.11 30.25
N PHE A 421 2.51 -4.20 29.51
CA PHE A 421 1.88 -4.51 28.22
C PHE A 421 2.88 -5.10 27.22
N LYS A 422 4.09 -4.55 27.09
CA LYS A 422 5.12 -5.08 26.18
C LYS A 422 5.52 -6.53 26.47
N LYS A 423 5.42 -6.97 27.73
CA LYS A 423 5.70 -8.35 28.15
C LYS A 423 4.51 -9.29 27.97
N SER A 424 3.33 -8.75 27.65
CA SER A 424 2.11 -9.53 27.50
C SER A 424 2.00 -10.15 26.11
N LEU A 425 1.22 -11.23 26.00
CA LEU A 425 0.86 -11.85 24.72
C LEU A 425 0.05 -10.90 23.81
N HIS A 426 -0.60 -9.88 24.39
CA HIS A 426 -1.33 -8.87 23.62
C HIS A 426 -0.41 -8.06 22.69
N PHE A 427 0.83 -7.82 23.12
CA PHE A 427 1.83 -7.07 22.36
C PHE A 427 2.70 -7.98 21.50
N GLN A 428 3.28 -9.04 22.08
CA GLN A 428 4.23 -9.92 21.40
C GLN A 428 3.63 -10.55 20.13
N ASN A 429 2.38 -11.01 20.20
CA ASN A 429 1.69 -11.62 19.06
C ASN A 429 1.56 -10.70 17.84
N ILE A 430 1.53 -9.37 18.03
CA ILE A 430 1.41 -8.42 16.92
C ILE A 430 2.79 -7.98 16.44
N VAL A 431 3.72 -7.69 17.35
CA VAL A 431 5.07 -7.24 16.95
C VAL A 431 5.78 -8.30 16.12
N ASP A 432 5.65 -9.58 16.47
CA ASP A 432 6.21 -10.68 15.68
C ASP A 432 5.62 -10.75 14.26
N THR A 433 4.38 -10.27 14.08
CA THR A 433 3.71 -10.24 12.77
C THR A 433 4.15 -9.05 11.90
N LEU A 434 4.67 -8.00 12.53
CA LEU A 434 5.09 -6.75 11.87
C LEU A 434 6.58 -6.73 11.51
N ASP A 435 7.36 -7.73 11.95
CA ASP A 435 8.78 -7.83 11.62
C ASP A 435 9.00 -8.62 10.32
N PRO A 436 9.36 -7.96 9.20
CA PRO A 436 9.63 -8.65 7.95
C PRO A 436 11.01 -9.34 7.92
N HIS A 437 11.92 -8.99 8.82
CA HIS A 437 13.32 -9.43 8.85
C HIS A 437 13.55 -10.70 9.68
N THR A 438 12.60 -11.06 10.54
CA THR A 438 12.67 -12.24 11.42
C THR A 438 12.08 -13.50 10.81
N ASN A 439 11.79 -13.54 9.49
CA ASN A 439 11.15 -14.65 8.79
C ASN A 439 12.02 -15.93 8.76
N ARG A 440 12.24 -16.52 9.94
CA ARG A 440 12.75 -17.85 10.20
C ARG A 440 11.57 -18.79 9.99
N LYS A 441 11.50 -19.33 8.77
CA LYS A 441 10.51 -20.27 8.23
C LYS A 441 9.32 -19.56 7.59
N GLY A 442 9.20 -19.75 6.27
CA GLY A 442 7.96 -19.52 5.55
C GLY A 442 6.83 -20.31 6.20
N SER A 443 6.08 -19.66 7.08
CA SER A 443 4.74 -20.03 7.50
C SER A 443 4.21 -18.99 8.48
N ARG A 444 3.03 -18.46 8.16
CA ARG A 444 2.06 -17.77 9.03
C ARG A 444 2.17 -16.25 9.16
N LEU A 445 1.76 -15.54 8.09
CA LEU A 445 0.94 -14.32 8.24
C LEU A 445 -0.32 -14.27 7.37
N VAL A 446 -0.76 -15.42 6.85
CA VAL A 446 -2.15 -15.56 6.38
C VAL A 446 -3.12 -15.42 7.57
N ALA A 447 -2.66 -15.59 8.81
CA ALA A 447 -3.51 -15.55 10.02
C ALA A 447 -3.89 -14.13 10.51
N ALA A 448 -3.09 -13.10 10.25
CA ALA A 448 -3.45 -11.72 10.63
C ALA A 448 -4.58 -11.16 9.74
N CYS A 449 -4.58 -11.53 8.45
CA CYS A 449 -5.70 -11.23 7.55
C CYS A 449 -6.98 -12.03 7.89
N HIS A 450 -6.87 -13.19 8.54
CA HIS A 450 -8.05 -13.96 8.96
C HIS A 450 -8.80 -13.31 10.13
N HIS A 451 -8.10 -12.71 11.11
CA HIS A 451 -8.79 -12.01 12.19
C HIS A 451 -9.42 -10.68 11.73
N PHE A 452 -8.85 -10.05 10.70
CA PHE A 452 -9.45 -8.88 10.06
C PHE A 452 -10.68 -9.24 9.21
N ARG A 453 -10.75 -10.48 8.69
CA ARG A 453 -11.89 -10.98 7.90
C ARG A 453 -13.11 -11.31 8.75
N ASP A 454 -12.92 -11.75 10.00
CA ASP A 454 -14.05 -12.01 10.91
C ASP A 454 -14.63 -10.71 11.52
N SER A 455 -13.83 -9.65 11.61
CA SER A 455 -14.32 -8.31 11.93
C SER A 455 -14.87 -7.53 10.71
N LEU A 456 -14.68 -8.04 9.50
CA LEU A 456 -15.23 -7.47 8.24
C LEU A 456 -16.33 -8.32 7.60
N GLN A 457 -16.76 -9.42 8.23
CA GLN A 457 -18.01 -10.09 7.85
C GLN A 457 -19.27 -9.32 8.30
N VAL A 458 -19.10 -8.27 9.10
CA VAL A 458 -20.12 -7.24 9.28
C VAL A 458 -19.73 -6.04 8.42
N LEU A 459 -20.09 -6.09 7.14
CA LEU A 459 -20.35 -4.95 6.22
C LEU A 459 -20.41 -5.47 4.78
N ARG A 460 -21.44 -6.27 4.50
CA ARG A 460 -22.16 -6.18 3.22
C ARG A 460 -23.33 -5.19 3.39
N PRO A 461 -23.74 -4.52 2.31
CA PRO A 461 -24.30 -3.18 2.35
C PRO A 461 -25.68 -3.17 3.00
N GLY A 462 -25.78 -2.37 4.06
CA GLY A 462 -26.99 -2.20 4.84
C GLY A 462 -26.65 -1.99 6.30
N HIS A 463 -26.23 -0.77 6.65
CA HIS A 463 -26.83 0.06 7.72
C HIS A 463 -25.96 1.31 7.95
N VAL A 464 -26.35 2.37 7.25
CA VAL A 464 -26.46 3.78 7.68
C VAL A 464 -25.28 4.38 8.47
N ASP A 465 -24.38 4.99 7.70
CA ASP A 465 -23.47 6.04 8.14
C ASP A 465 -24.25 7.37 8.31
N MET A 466 -24.25 7.93 9.54
CA MET A 466 -24.94 9.18 9.90
C MET A 466 -24.38 10.44 9.20
N LYS A 467 -23.36 10.32 8.35
CA LYS A 467 -22.83 11.45 7.58
C LYS A 467 -23.61 11.76 6.29
N HIS A 468 -24.64 10.99 5.96
CA HIS A 468 -25.44 11.19 4.73
C HIS A 468 -26.55 12.27 4.80
N MET A 469 -26.77 12.92 5.95
CA MET A 469 -27.94 13.78 6.17
C MET A 469 -27.82 15.21 5.59
N GLN A 470 -26.63 15.66 5.21
CA GLN A 470 -26.44 17.00 4.61
C GLN A 470 -26.37 17.00 3.08
N LEU A 471 -26.05 15.87 2.43
CA LEU A 471 -25.96 15.79 0.97
C LEU A 471 -27.32 15.49 0.29
N GLU A 472 -28.21 14.71 0.92
CA GLU A 472 -29.53 14.40 0.35
C GLU A 472 -30.53 15.55 0.43
N ARG A 473 -30.44 16.42 1.46
CA ARG A 473 -31.25 17.66 1.52
C ARG A 473 -30.88 18.64 0.42
N MET A 474 -29.63 18.62 -0.04
CA MET A 474 -29.16 19.46 -1.14
C MET A 474 -29.62 18.91 -2.50
N MET A 475 -29.61 17.58 -2.71
CA MET A 475 -30.06 16.97 -3.97
C MET A 475 -31.60 16.87 -4.10
N SER A 476 -32.34 16.73 -3.00
CA SER A 476 -33.82 16.77 -2.97
C SER A 476 -34.39 18.15 -3.38
N THR A 477 -33.67 19.23 -3.03
CA THR A 477 -34.07 20.61 -3.35
C THR A 477 -33.86 20.91 -4.84
N ILE A 478 -32.82 20.33 -5.45
CA ILE A 478 -32.53 20.48 -6.88
C ILE A 478 -33.50 19.67 -7.74
N GLN A 479 -33.84 18.44 -7.36
CA GLN A 479 -34.82 17.61 -8.11
C GLN A 479 -36.27 18.11 -7.99
N LYS A 480 -36.68 18.68 -6.84
CA LYS A 480 -38.01 19.31 -6.68
C LYS A 480 -38.16 20.62 -7.46
N SER A 481 -37.06 21.30 -7.81
CA SER A 481 -37.08 22.49 -8.68
C SER A 481 -37.23 22.15 -10.17
N GLN A 482 -36.79 20.97 -10.60
CA GLN A 482 -36.89 20.51 -11.99
C GLN A 482 -38.19 19.74 -12.28
N ALA A 483 -38.80 19.08 -11.28
CA ALA A 483 -40.11 18.42 -11.42
C ALA A 483 -41.31 19.39 -11.43
N ARG A 484 -41.15 20.66 -11.02
CA ARG A 484 -42.19 21.70 -11.16
C ARG A 484 -42.29 22.31 -12.57
N ARG A 485 -41.40 21.96 -13.50
CA ARG A 485 -41.46 22.41 -14.89
C ARG A 485 -42.15 21.43 -15.85
N ASN A 486 -42.38 20.18 -15.46
CA ASN A 486 -43.00 19.16 -16.31
C ASN A 486 -44.03 18.34 -15.51
N GLY A 487 -45.23 18.89 -15.31
CA GLY A 487 -46.43 18.16 -14.85
C GLY A 487 -47.41 17.96 -16.01
N PRO A 488 -48.10 16.79 -16.12
CA PRO A 488 -48.81 16.42 -17.35
C PRO A 488 -50.32 16.67 -17.34
N SER A 489 -50.81 16.82 -18.58
CA SER A 489 -52.11 16.39 -19.15
C SER A 489 -53.38 17.22 -18.91
N GLY A 490 -53.94 17.69 -20.02
CA GLY A 490 -55.34 18.06 -20.20
C GLY A 490 -55.74 17.81 -21.66
N LEU A 491 -56.03 16.55 -21.98
CA LEU A 491 -56.74 16.14 -23.20
C LEU A 491 -58.23 16.43 -23.01
N THR A 492 -58.82 17.13 -23.96
CA THR A 492 -60.27 17.26 -24.16
C THR A 492 -60.81 16.04 -24.92
N THR A 493 -61.91 15.48 -24.42
CA THR A 493 -62.84 14.60 -25.15
C THR A 493 -63.95 15.43 -25.80
N PRO A 494 -64.66 14.87 -26.81
CA PRO A 494 -66.10 15.14 -26.91
C PRO A 494 -66.93 13.90 -27.27
N GLN A 495 -67.96 13.62 -26.47
CA GLN A 495 -69.39 13.70 -26.84
C GLN A 495 -70.26 13.76 -25.58
#